data_AF-A0A3N7ECU6-F1
#
_entry.id   AF-A0A3N7ECU6-F1
#
_cell.length_a   1.000
_cell.length_b   1.000
_cell.length_c   1.000
_cell.angle_alpha   90.00
_cell.angle_beta   90.00
_cell.angle_gamma   90.00
#
_symmetry.space_group_name_H-M   'P 1'
#
loop_
_entity.id
_entity.type
_entity.pdbx_description
1 polymer ?
#
loop_
_entity_poly.entity_id
_entity_poly.type
_entity_poly.pdbx_seq_one_letter_code
_entity_poly.pdbx_strand_id
1 'polypeptide(L)'
;MTLLCFGSLVALDALPCLELYMKLVCPLSFDYAKSSGGGKPVLALNPYSWTKIANIIFVDAPVGTGFSYSTTWEGYHVSDTISAAETYEFLRKWLVDHPKFLTNPLYVAGDSYTGIVAPIIVQEISDGNEVGHQPTMNLKGYVLGNPRTDYEIQINSIVPFAHLKVLISDKLYESFMKNCKGEYLNPDQRNASCMEDILAIKECIRNLCNAHILEPTCKDISPKPVPLKWDPRFLIADDADILLSSPRVPGPWCRSYNYVYIYMWANDETVRDALHIRKGTIKDWRRCNKTLAYSYNVKSTVDYHRNLTKKPYRALIYSGDHDMLIPYVGTLEWIESLNLTIKYDWEPWFVDGQVAGYAMLYADNVQDYITYDLTFATVKLNQGTFILGYVQTDSIHSGHLLLLILVGRLY
;
A
#
# COMPACT_ATOMS: atom_id res chain seq x y z
N MET A 1 -21.32 -4.77 2.63
CA MET A 1 -20.15 -4.60 1.75
C MET A 1 -19.07 -5.58 2.19
N THR A 2 -18.42 -6.25 1.24
CA THR A 2 -17.23 -7.07 1.45
C THR A 2 -16.06 -6.38 0.78
N LEU A 3 -14.96 -6.18 1.52
CA LEU A 3 -13.74 -5.60 1.04
C LEU A 3 -12.64 -6.67 1.07
N LEU A 4 -12.00 -6.89 -0.06
CA LEU A 4 -10.81 -7.70 -0.13
C LEU A 4 -9.59 -6.81 0.06
N CYS A 5 -8.79 -7.06 1.07
CA CYS A 5 -7.55 -6.33 1.35
C CYS A 5 -6.35 -7.28 1.24
N PHE A 6 -5.29 -6.85 0.55
CA PHE A 6 -4.09 -7.68 0.38
C PHE A 6 -3.14 -7.54 1.57
N GLY A 7 -3.01 -8.64 2.31
CA GLY A 7 -2.40 -8.80 3.62
C GLY A 7 -0.88 -8.67 3.67
N SER A 8 -0.18 -8.99 2.58
CA SER A 8 1.27 -8.79 2.45
C SER A 8 1.65 -9.04 0.98
N LEU A 9 2.47 -8.21 0.35
CA LEU A 9 3.00 -8.39 -1.00
C LEU A 9 4.51 -8.13 -1.00
N VAL A 10 5.22 -8.74 -1.95
CA VAL A 10 6.67 -8.96 -1.89
C VAL A 10 7.44 -7.84 -2.57
N ALA A 11 8.34 -7.22 -1.79
CA ALA A 11 9.64 -6.61 -2.11
C ALA A 11 9.78 -5.54 -3.21
N LEU A 12 9.31 -4.32 -2.91
CA LEU A 12 10.16 -3.12 -2.72
C LEU A 12 9.19 -2.05 -2.19
N ASP A 13 9.28 -1.81 -0.88
CA ASP A 13 8.54 -0.79 -0.12
C ASP A 13 7.00 -0.82 -0.17
N ALA A 14 6.40 -1.94 -0.54
CA ALA A 14 5.01 -2.21 -0.22
C ALA A 14 4.87 -2.84 1.15
N LEU A 15 4.47 -2.01 2.11
CA LEU A 15 3.75 -2.47 3.28
C LEU A 15 2.46 -3.09 2.79
N PRO A 16 2.33 -4.41 2.93
CA PRO A 16 1.23 -4.83 3.75
C PRO A 16 1.73 -5.82 4.78
N CYS A 17 1.35 -5.57 6.01
CA CYS A 17 1.50 -6.57 7.03
C CYS A 17 0.35 -6.46 7.99
N LEU A 18 0.09 -7.58 8.63
CA LEU A 18 -0.82 -7.77 9.72
C LEU A 18 -0.83 -6.58 10.73
N GLU A 19 0.29 -5.86 10.92
CA GLU A 19 0.36 -4.61 11.70
C GLU A 19 -0.23 -3.35 11.03
N LEU A 20 0.01 -3.15 9.73
CA LEU A 20 -0.56 -2.07 8.93
C LEU A 20 -2.09 -2.12 9.01
N TYR A 21 -2.59 -3.36 8.89
CA TYR A 21 -3.99 -3.66 8.98
C TYR A 21 -4.51 -3.49 10.40
N MET A 22 -3.79 -3.99 11.43
CA MET A 22 -4.13 -3.81 12.85
C MET A 22 -4.44 -2.34 13.23
N LYS A 23 -3.75 -1.35 12.66
CA LYS A 23 -3.96 0.06 13.07
C LYS A 23 -5.06 0.83 12.37
N LEU A 24 -5.41 0.51 11.12
CA LEU A 24 -6.31 1.34 10.31
C LEU A 24 -7.61 0.63 9.97
N VAL A 25 -7.51 -0.61 9.49
CA VAL A 25 -8.62 -1.32 8.86
C VAL A 25 -9.12 -2.43 9.78
N CYS A 26 -8.24 -3.11 10.49
CA CYS A 26 -8.55 -4.19 11.42
C CYS A 26 -9.18 -3.67 12.71
N PRO A 27 -9.95 -4.53 13.40
CA PRO A 27 -10.61 -4.22 14.65
C PRO A 27 -9.65 -4.07 15.85
N LEU A 28 -8.39 -4.48 15.73
CA LEU A 28 -7.42 -4.57 16.83
C LEU A 28 -6.09 -3.94 16.45
N SER A 29 -5.52 -3.09 17.32
CA SER A 29 -4.17 -2.53 17.22
C SER A 29 -3.29 -2.95 18.41
N PHE A 30 -1.99 -2.66 18.40
CA PHE A 30 -1.12 -2.85 19.56
C PHE A 30 -1.17 -1.64 20.50
N ASP A 31 -1.35 -1.88 21.79
CA ASP A 31 -1.16 -0.89 22.85
C ASP A 31 0.33 -0.85 23.21
N TYR A 32 1.09 0.03 22.55
CA TYR A 32 2.55 0.12 22.73
C TYR A 32 2.96 0.51 24.14
N ALA A 33 2.18 1.36 24.80
CA ALA A 33 2.45 1.77 26.17
C ALA A 33 2.36 0.56 27.10
N LYS A 34 1.29 -0.24 26.98
CA LYS A 34 1.10 -1.45 27.80
C LYS A 34 1.93 -2.65 27.35
N SER A 35 2.47 -2.63 26.13
CA SER A 35 3.33 -3.69 25.61
C SER A 35 4.82 -3.48 25.99
N SER A 36 5.18 -2.32 26.53
CA SER A 36 6.56 -2.04 26.98
C SER A 36 6.90 -2.83 28.26
N GLY A 37 8.06 -3.52 28.28
CA GLY A 37 8.51 -4.28 29.46
C GLY A 37 8.80 -5.78 29.25
N GLY A 38 8.87 -6.26 28.01
CA GLY A 38 9.28 -7.64 27.70
C GLY A 38 8.18 -8.71 27.86
N GLY A 39 6.93 -8.29 28.05
CA GLY A 39 5.76 -9.16 28.04
C GLY A 39 5.20 -9.42 26.63
N LYS A 40 4.12 -10.22 26.54
CA LYS A 40 3.39 -10.40 25.27
C LYS A 40 2.79 -9.06 24.80
N PRO A 41 2.74 -8.78 23.48
CA PRO A 41 2.07 -7.59 22.97
C PRO A 41 0.61 -7.55 23.41
N VAL A 42 0.16 -6.39 23.89
CA VAL A 42 -1.22 -6.15 24.32
C VAL A 42 -2.01 -5.59 23.15
N LEU A 43 -3.15 -6.21 22.84
CA LEU A 43 -4.06 -5.72 21.82
C LEU A 43 -5.05 -4.71 22.41
N ALA A 44 -5.38 -3.68 21.65
CA ALA A 44 -6.42 -2.70 21.93
C ALA A 44 -7.43 -2.66 20.79
N LEU A 45 -8.68 -2.30 21.10
CA LEU A 45 -9.70 -2.06 20.07
C LEU A 45 -9.31 -0.84 19.23
N ASN A 46 -9.44 -0.98 17.91
CA ASN A 46 -9.27 0.14 16.99
C ASN A 46 -10.64 0.85 16.78
N PRO A 47 -10.82 2.07 17.31
CA PRO A 47 -12.08 2.80 17.16
C PRO A 47 -12.34 3.27 15.71
N TYR A 48 -11.38 3.17 14.80
CA TYR A 48 -11.51 3.64 13.41
C TYR A 48 -11.50 2.50 12.38
N SER A 49 -11.62 1.26 12.84
CA SER A 49 -11.62 0.08 11.99
C SER A 49 -12.70 0.12 10.91
N TRP A 50 -12.31 -0.23 9.69
CA TRP A 50 -13.23 -0.40 8.56
C TRP A 50 -14.20 -1.57 8.75
N THR A 51 -13.90 -2.51 9.65
CA THR A 51 -14.83 -3.60 9.96
C THR A 51 -16.12 -3.13 10.64
N LYS A 52 -16.19 -1.85 11.06
CA LYS A 52 -17.44 -1.22 11.53
C LYS A 52 -18.52 -1.12 10.44
N ILE A 53 -18.13 -1.10 9.17
CA ILE A 53 -19.03 -0.85 8.04
C ILE A 53 -18.83 -1.83 6.86
N ALA A 54 -17.82 -2.69 6.91
CA ALA A 54 -17.54 -3.71 5.91
C ALA A 54 -17.13 -5.05 6.53
N ASN A 55 -17.38 -6.15 5.82
CA ASN A 55 -16.71 -7.43 6.06
C ASN A 55 -15.38 -7.40 5.32
N ILE A 56 -14.27 -7.76 5.96
CA ILE A 56 -12.95 -7.61 5.34
C ILE A 56 -12.24 -8.96 5.31
N ILE A 57 -11.71 -9.31 4.13
CA ILE A 57 -10.88 -10.50 3.94
C ILE A 57 -9.45 -10.01 3.74
N PHE A 58 -8.56 -10.37 4.65
CA PHE A 58 -7.12 -10.13 4.50
C PHE A 58 -6.47 -11.35 3.87
N VAL A 59 -5.79 -11.16 2.75
CA VAL A 59 -5.15 -12.25 2.00
C VAL A 59 -3.65 -12.05 1.94
N ASP A 60 -2.90 -12.92 2.60
CA ASP A 60 -1.44 -13.00 2.41
C ASP A 60 -1.17 -13.55 1.00
N ALA A 61 -0.72 -12.71 0.07
CA ALA A 61 -0.51 -13.08 -1.33
C ALA A 61 0.64 -12.29 -1.95
N PRO A 62 1.59 -12.91 -2.65
CA PRO A 62 1.58 -14.27 -3.19
C PRO A 62 1.97 -15.35 -2.18
N VAL A 63 2.01 -16.61 -2.64
CA VAL A 63 2.60 -17.73 -1.90
C VAL A 63 3.98 -17.36 -1.30
N GLY A 64 4.22 -17.77 -0.05
CA GLY A 64 5.45 -17.51 0.71
C GLY A 64 5.44 -16.19 1.49
N THR A 65 4.36 -15.44 1.34
CA THR A 65 4.09 -14.21 2.07
C THR A 65 3.29 -14.51 3.33
N GLY A 66 3.67 -13.92 4.46
CA GLY A 66 2.98 -14.10 5.74
C GLY A 66 2.80 -15.58 6.12
N PHE A 67 1.55 -16.05 6.18
CA PHE A 67 1.22 -17.45 6.44
C PHE A 67 0.92 -18.31 5.19
N SER A 68 0.93 -17.72 4.01
CA SER A 68 0.67 -18.42 2.75
C SER A 68 1.87 -19.27 2.31
N TYR A 69 1.62 -20.51 1.90
CA TYR A 69 2.65 -21.49 1.55
C TYR A 69 2.21 -22.37 0.38
N SER A 70 3.18 -23.01 -0.28
CA SER A 70 2.94 -24.07 -1.26
C SER A 70 3.47 -25.39 -0.74
N THR A 71 2.86 -26.50 -1.16
CA THR A 71 3.34 -27.86 -0.87
C THR A 71 4.42 -28.32 -1.84
N THR A 72 4.64 -27.57 -2.93
CA THR A 72 5.67 -27.82 -3.94
C THR A 72 6.61 -26.62 -4.05
N TRP A 73 7.86 -26.87 -4.42
CA TRP A 73 8.85 -25.79 -4.54
C TRP A 73 8.52 -24.88 -5.74
N GLU A 74 7.94 -25.43 -6.81
CA GLU A 74 7.54 -24.71 -8.00
C GLU A 74 6.50 -23.62 -7.68
N GLY A 75 5.60 -23.89 -6.74
CA GLY A 75 4.56 -22.93 -6.33
C GLY A 75 5.09 -21.67 -5.63
N TYR A 76 6.40 -21.61 -5.33
CA TYR A 76 7.05 -20.39 -4.82
C TYR A 76 7.61 -19.49 -5.93
N HIS A 77 7.57 -19.93 -7.20
CA HIS A 77 7.89 -19.09 -8.35
C HIS A 77 6.64 -18.35 -8.81
N VAL A 78 6.52 -17.09 -8.39
CA VAL A 78 5.31 -16.30 -8.59
C VAL A 78 5.64 -15.00 -9.33
N SER A 79 4.68 -14.46 -10.07
CA SER A 79 4.80 -13.16 -10.75
C SER A 79 3.59 -12.28 -10.45
N ASP A 80 3.57 -11.03 -10.95
CA ASP A 80 2.42 -10.13 -10.80
C ASP A 80 1.14 -10.78 -11.33
N THR A 81 1.21 -11.31 -12.55
CA THR A 81 0.08 -11.97 -13.23
C THR A 81 -0.34 -13.28 -12.55
N ILE A 82 0.63 -14.09 -12.09
CA ILE A 82 0.31 -15.34 -11.38
C ILE A 82 -0.34 -15.02 -10.02
N SER A 83 0.21 -14.06 -9.27
CA SER A 83 -0.35 -13.64 -7.98
C SER A 83 -1.80 -13.15 -8.12
N ALA A 84 -2.09 -12.39 -9.18
CA ALA A 84 -3.44 -11.96 -9.49
C ALA A 84 -4.39 -13.13 -9.82
N ALA A 85 -3.96 -14.06 -10.67
CA ALA A 85 -4.75 -15.23 -11.05
C ALA A 85 -5.00 -16.17 -9.85
N GLU A 86 -3.99 -16.44 -9.03
CA GLU A 86 -4.11 -17.25 -7.81
C GLU A 86 -5.05 -16.60 -6.80
N THR A 87 -5.00 -15.27 -6.67
CA THR A 87 -5.93 -14.51 -5.84
C THR A 87 -7.36 -14.63 -6.33
N TYR A 88 -7.59 -14.48 -7.64
CA TYR A 88 -8.91 -14.66 -8.25
C TYR A 88 -9.46 -16.07 -7.97
N GLU A 89 -8.64 -17.09 -8.14
CA GLU A 89 -9.00 -18.48 -7.84
C GLU A 89 -9.27 -18.71 -6.34
N PHE A 90 -8.48 -18.10 -5.46
CA PHE A 90 -8.74 -18.11 -4.01
C PHE A 90 -10.12 -17.55 -3.70
N LEU A 91 -10.49 -16.40 -4.27
CA LEU A 91 -11.79 -15.77 -4.02
C LEU A 91 -12.96 -16.63 -4.48
N ARG A 92 -12.84 -17.26 -5.65
CA ARG A 92 -13.86 -18.18 -6.16
C ARG A 92 -14.09 -19.33 -5.19
N LYS A 93 -13.01 -20.00 -4.76
CA LYS A 93 -13.07 -21.11 -3.80
C LYS A 93 -13.63 -20.65 -2.45
N TRP A 94 -13.16 -19.50 -1.96
CA TRP A 94 -13.65 -18.95 -0.70
C TRP A 94 -15.15 -18.66 -0.75
N LEU A 95 -15.68 -18.13 -1.85
CA LEU A 95 -17.11 -17.87 -2.03
C LEU A 95 -17.97 -19.14 -2.18
N VAL A 96 -17.40 -20.23 -2.72
CA VAL A 96 -18.05 -21.55 -2.69
C VAL A 96 -18.23 -22.03 -1.25
N ASP A 97 -17.20 -21.88 -0.42
CA ASP A 97 -17.25 -22.28 1.00
C ASP A 97 -18.03 -21.31 1.88
N HIS A 98 -18.19 -20.05 1.44
CA HIS A 98 -18.87 -18.98 2.18
C HIS A 98 -19.98 -18.30 1.36
N PRO A 99 -21.01 -19.04 0.91
CA PRO A 99 -22.01 -18.55 -0.05
C PRO A 99 -22.86 -17.39 0.49
N LYS A 100 -22.92 -17.22 1.82
CA LYS A 100 -23.60 -16.09 2.48
C LYS A 100 -23.06 -14.72 2.09
N PHE A 101 -21.86 -14.64 1.50
CA PHE A 101 -21.25 -13.39 1.05
C PHE A 101 -21.43 -13.11 -0.45
N LEU A 102 -22.05 -14.02 -1.22
CA LEU A 102 -22.20 -13.87 -2.68
C LEU A 102 -22.94 -12.59 -3.10
N THR A 103 -23.97 -12.23 -2.33
CA THR A 103 -24.79 -11.04 -2.62
C THR A 103 -24.15 -9.74 -2.14
N ASN A 104 -23.08 -9.80 -1.33
CA ASN A 104 -22.46 -8.59 -0.81
C ASN A 104 -21.75 -7.82 -1.92
N PRO A 105 -21.89 -6.49 -1.97
CA PRO A 105 -21.04 -5.65 -2.81
C PRO A 105 -19.56 -5.93 -2.52
N LEU A 106 -18.81 -6.34 -3.52
CA LEU A 106 -17.39 -6.67 -3.43
C LEU A 106 -16.55 -5.50 -3.93
N TYR A 107 -15.54 -5.13 -3.15
CA TYR A 107 -14.51 -4.17 -3.53
C TYR A 107 -13.12 -4.79 -3.36
N VAL A 108 -12.22 -4.51 -4.29
CA VAL A 108 -10.81 -4.90 -4.20
C VAL A 108 -10.00 -3.71 -3.69
N ALA A 109 -9.26 -3.88 -2.61
CA ALA A 109 -8.51 -2.81 -1.99
C ALA A 109 -7.05 -3.17 -1.75
N GLY A 110 -6.17 -2.18 -1.90
CA GLY A 110 -4.74 -2.36 -1.77
C GLY A 110 -3.99 -1.06 -1.54
N ASP A 111 -2.71 -1.19 -1.28
CA ASP A 111 -1.79 -0.09 -1.03
C ASP A 111 -0.43 -0.38 -1.69
N SER A 112 0.31 0.68 -2.03
CA SER A 112 1.67 0.64 -2.57
C SER A 112 1.77 -0.25 -3.82
N TYR A 113 2.60 -1.30 -3.80
CA TYR A 113 2.79 -2.23 -4.93
C TYR A 113 1.50 -2.97 -5.33
N THR A 114 0.49 -3.00 -4.47
CA THR A 114 -0.83 -3.53 -4.84
C THR A 114 -1.49 -2.70 -5.96
N GLY A 115 -1.01 -1.48 -6.25
CA GLY A 115 -1.38 -0.73 -7.46
C GLY A 115 -1.06 -1.48 -8.77
N ILE A 116 -0.14 -2.46 -8.75
CA ILE A 116 0.08 -3.38 -9.86
C ILE A 116 -0.91 -4.55 -9.80
N VAL A 117 -0.99 -5.27 -8.67
CA VAL A 117 -1.72 -6.55 -8.67
C VAL A 117 -3.24 -6.36 -8.60
N ALA A 118 -3.77 -5.36 -7.88
CA ALA A 118 -5.21 -5.18 -7.70
C ALA A 118 -5.97 -4.85 -8.99
N PRO A 119 -5.53 -3.94 -9.87
CA PRO A 119 -6.21 -3.72 -11.15
C PRO A 119 -6.30 -4.98 -12.02
N ILE A 120 -5.27 -5.82 -11.98
CA ILE A 120 -5.27 -7.12 -12.67
C ILE A 120 -6.33 -8.04 -12.06
N ILE A 121 -6.39 -8.13 -10.72
CA ILE A 121 -7.41 -8.93 -10.02
C ILE A 121 -8.84 -8.45 -10.34
N VAL A 122 -9.07 -7.14 -10.35
CA VAL A 122 -10.37 -6.55 -10.69
C VAL A 122 -10.76 -6.95 -12.11
N GLN A 123 -9.81 -6.90 -13.05
CA GLN A 123 -10.04 -7.31 -14.43
C GLN A 123 -10.33 -8.82 -14.53
N GLU A 124 -9.57 -9.68 -13.87
CA GLU A 124 -9.83 -11.14 -13.81
C GLU A 124 -11.24 -11.46 -13.27
N ILE A 125 -11.69 -10.75 -12.22
CA ILE A 125 -13.05 -10.89 -11.69
C ILE A 125 -14.09 -10.42 -12.71
N SER A 126 -13.86 -9.27 -13.34
CA SER A 126 -14.75 -8.70 -14.35
C SER A 126 -14.91 -9.65 -15.54
N ASP A 127 -13.80 -10.08 -16.12
CA ASP A 127 -13.77 -10.93 -17.31
C ASP A 127 -14.36 -12.31 -16.98
N GLY A 128 -14.03 -12.86 -15.81
CA GLY A 128 -14.61 -14.09 -15.29
C GLY A 128 -16.13 -14.03 -15.12
N ASN A 129 -16.67 -12.91 -14.63
CA ASN A 129 -18.11 -12.70 -14.55
C ASN A 129 -18.77 -12.65 -15.94
N GLU A 130 -18.12 -12.02 -16.92
CA GLU A 130 -18.64 -11.88 -18.29
C GLU A 130 -18.71 -13.19 -19.05
N VAL A 131 -17.72 -14.06 -18.88
CA VAL A 131 -17.73 -15.41 -19.47
C VAL A 131 -18.57 -16.42 -18.66
N GLY A 132 -19.17 -15.99 -17.55
CA GLY A 132 -20.09 -16.81 -16.76
C GLY A 132 -19.43 -17.77 -15.76
N HIS A 133 -18.18 -17.52 -15.34
CA HIS A 133 -17.56 -18.29 -14.27
C HIS A 133 -18.37 -18.22 -12.98
N GLN A 134 -18.48 -19.36 -12.30
CA GLN A 134 -19.17 -19.47 -11.01
C GLN A 134 -18.17 -19.60 -9.85
N PRO A 135 -18.48 -19.06 -8.66
CA PRO A 135 -19.62 -18.19 -8.40
C PRO A 135 -19.41 -16.78 -8.98
N THR A 136 -20.48 -16.17 -9.52
CA THR A 136 -20.44 -14.77 -9.96
C THR A 136 -20.20 -13.85 -8.76
N MET A 137 -19.22 -12.97 -8.87
CA MET A 137 -18.86 -12.04 -7.79
C MET A 137 -19.55 -10.69 -8.00
N ASN A 138 -20.22 -10.16 -6.98
CA ASN A 138 -20.90 -8.85 -7.04
C ASN A 138 -19.92 -7.67 -6.94
N LEU A 139 -18.95 -7.60 -7.86
CA LEU A 139 -17.91 -6.57 -7.94
C LEU A 139 -18.52 -5.19 -8.22
N LYS A 140 -18.14 -4.20 -7.41
CA LYS A 140 -18.59 -2.80 -7.53
C LYS A 140 -17.48 -1.80 -7.77
N GLY A 141 -16.22 -2.16 -7.50
CA GLY A 141 -15.15 -1.20 -7.60
C GLY A 141 -13.88 -1.63 -6.89
N TYR A 142 -12.95 -0.68 -6.80
CA TYR A 142 -11.66 -0.88 -6.15
C TYR A 142 -11.14 0.39 -5.48
N VAL A 143 -10.20 0.19 -4.54
CA VAL A 143 -9.70 1.22 -3.64
C VAL A 143 -8.20 1.09 -3.53
N LEU A 144 -7.43 2.10 -3.95
CA LEU A 144 -5.98 2.02 -3.94
C LEU A 144 -5.37 3.21 -3.20
N GLY A 145 -4.63 2.90 -2.14
CA GLY A 145 -3.77 3.85 -1.42
C GLY A 145 -2.40 3.90 -2.04
N ASN A 146 -1.84 5.11 -2.15
CA ASN A 146 -0.50 5.38 -2.62
C ASN A 146 -0.03 4.39 -3.71
N PRO A 147 -0.78 4.20 -4.81
CA PRO A 147 -0.56 3.01 -5.64
C PRO A 147 0.59 3.18 -6.61
N ARG A 148 1.55 2.25 -6.57
CA ARG A 148 2.49 2.06 -7.67
C ARG A 148 1.73 1.49 -8.85
N THR A 149 1.52 2.32 -9.86
CA THR A 149 0.71 1.99 -11.05
C THR A 149 1.59 1.92 -12.30
N ASP A 150 2.55 2.82 -12.44
CA ASP A 150 3.51 2.85 -13.54
C ASP A 150 4.90 3.18 -12.99
N TYR A 151 5.88 2.34 -13.29
CA TYR A 151 7.23 2.50 -12.73
C TYR A 151 7.95 3.75 -13.24
N GLU A 152 7.77 4.10 -14.52
CA GLU A 152 8.48 5.22 -15.13
C GLU A 152 7.92 6.55 -14.65
N ILE A 153 6.58 6.68 -14.69
CA ILE A 153 5.86 7.84 -14.14
C ILE A 153 6.21 8.01 -12.66
N GLN A 154 6.18 6.93 -11.86
CA GLN A 154 6.51 7.00 -10.44
C GLN A 154 7.91 7.58 -10.21
N ILE A 155 8.94 7.02 -10.85
CA ILE A 155 10.33 7.44 -10.59
C ILE A 155 10.59 8.85 -11.11
N ASN A 156 10.08 9.21 -12.29
CA ASN A 156 10.23 10.56 -12.84
C ASN A 156 9.46 11.61 -12.00
N SER A 157 8.40 11.22 -11.30
CA SER A 157 7.62 12.11 -10.43
C SER A 157 8.30 12.49 -9.10
N ILE A 158 9.42 11.84 -8.73
CA ILE A 158 10.18 12.15 -7.50
C ILE A 158 10.71 13.59 -7.53
N VAL A 159 11.23 14.05 -8.67
CA VAL A 159 11.84 15.38 -8.76
C VAL A 159 10.80 16.50 -8.67
N PRO A 160 9.68 16.46 -9.42
CA PRO A 160 8.56 17.40 -9.20
C PRO A 160 8.03 17.39 -7.76
N PHE A 161 7.89 16.22 -7.14
CA PHE A 161 7.47 16.13 -5.74
C PHE A 161 8.47 16.79 -4.79
N ALA A 162 9.76 16.51 -4.95
CA ALA A 162 10.82 17.09 -4.13
C ALA A 162 10.83 18.62 -4.24
N HIS A 163 10.57 19.16 -5.43
CA HIS A 163 10.41 20.60 -5.64
C HIS A 163 9.20 21.17 -4.91
N LEU A 164 8.02 20.55 -5.06
CA LEU A 164 6.77 20.96 -4.39
C LEU A 164 6.85 20.89 -2.85
N LYS A 165 7.76 20.07 -2.32
CA LYS A 165 8.02 19.93 -0.88
C LYS A 165 9.24 20.71 -0.40
N VAL A 166 9.81 21.56 -1.24
CA VAL A 166 10.96 22.42 -0.91
C VAL A 166 12.18 21.60 -0.44
N LEU A 167 12.30 20.37 -0.94
CA LEU A 167 13.45 19.49 -0.69
C LEU A 167 14.60 19.79 -1.66
N ILE A 168 14.29 20.39 -2.79
CA ILE A 168 15.25 20.95 -3.75
C ILE A 168 14.88 22.40 -4.08
N SER A 169 15.88 23.22 -4.42
CA SER A 169 15.65 24.63 -4.78
C SER A 169 15.05 24.80 -6.17
N ASP A 170 14.29 25.88 -6.40
CA ASP A 170 13.75 26.25 -7.72
C ASP A 170 14.81 26.24 -8.83
N LYS A 171 16.00 26.81 -8.55
CA LYS A 171 17.11 26.84 -9.52
C LYS A 171 17.57 25.46 -9.95
N LEU A 172 17.64 24.52 -9.00
CA LEU A 172 18.03 23.14 -9.28
C LEU A 172 16.94 22.43 -10.07
N TYR A 173 15.67 22.65 -9.72
CA TYR A 173 14.53 22.10 -10.45
C TYR A 173 14.49 22.62 -11.90
N GLU A 174 14.61 23.93 -12.11
CA GLU A 174 14.65 24.53 -13.46
C GLU A 174 15.84 24.02 -14.29
N SER A 175 17.02 23.89 -13.67
CA SER A 175 18.21 23.32 -14.30
C SER A 175 17.96 21.88 -14.73
N PHE A 176 17.42 21.05 -13.83
CA PHE A 176 17.03 19.66 -14.12
C PHE A 176 16.00 19.57 -15.26
N MET A 177 14.94 20.38 -15.22
CA MET A 177 13.92 20.36 -16.28
C MET A 177 14.51 20.78 -17.63
N LYS A 178 15.47 21.71 -17.64
CA LYS A 178 16.16 22.14 -18.86
C LYS A 178 17.14 21.09 -19.39
N ASN A 179 17.96 20.52 -18.52
CA ASN A 179 19.08 19.67 -18.91
C ASN A 179 18.66 18.19 -19.06
N CYS A 180 17.79 17.71 -18.17
CA CYS A 180 17.30 16.33 -18.14
C CYS A 180 15.92 16.15 -18.78
N LYS A 181 15.18 17.24 -19.07
CA LYS A 181 13.83 17.18 -19.67
C LYS A 181 12.82 16.37 -18.85
N GLY A 182 12.99 16.33 -17.52
CA GLY A 182 12.15 15.53 -16.64
C GLY A 182 12.59 14.07 -16.47
N GLU A 183 13.60 13.60 -17.21
CA GLU A 183 14.07 12.21 -17.13
C GLU A 183 15.00 11.99 -15.94
N TYR A 184 14.45 11.44 -14.86
CA TYR A 184 15.20 11.05 -13.67
C TYR A 184 15.58 9.56 -13.67
N LEU A 185 14.70 8.69 -14.18
CA LEU A 185 14.91 7.24 -14.24
C LEU A 185 16.00 6.87 -15.27
N ASN A 186 15.87 7.37 -16.50
CA ASN A 186 16.74 7.03 -17.62
C ASN A 186 17.36 8.29 -18.26
N PRO A 187 18.19 9.05 -17.53
CA PRO A 187 18.78 10.28 -18.06
C PRO A 187 19.78 10.00 -19.20
N ASP A 188 19.97 10.98 -20.09
CA ASP A 188 21.05 10.92 -21.08
C ASP A 188 22.41 11.06 -20.39
N GLN A 189 23.08 9.92 -20.20
CA GLN A 189 24.37 9.82 -19.50
C GLN A 189 25.49 10.63 -20.16
N ARG A 190 25.34 11.07 -21.42
CA ARG A 190 26.33 11.91 -22.11
C ARG A 190 26.15 13.39 -21.80
N ASN A 191 25.00 13.79 -21.25
CA ASN A 191 24.74 15.16 -20.86
C ASN A 191 25.31 15.42 -19.46
N ALA A 192 26.53 15.96 -19.39
CA ALA A 192 27.22 16.24 -18.14
C ALA A 192 26.40 17.14 -17.20
N SER A 193 25.75 18.18 -17.72
CA SER A 193 24.92 19.08 -16.90
C SER A 193 23.71 18.37 -16.29
N CYS A 194 23.07 17.45 -17.02
CA CYS A 194 21.99 16.63 -16.46
C CYS A 194 22.50 15.70 -15.35
N MET A 195 23.66 15.08 -15.55
CA MET A 195 24.25 14.20 -14.53
C MET A 195 24.64 14.98 -13.27
N GLU A 196 25.13 16.22 -13.40
CA GLU A 196 25.40 17.12 -12.27
C GLU A 196 24.11 17.46 -11.51
N ASP A 197 23.03 17.82 -12.22
CA ASP A 197 21.72 18.10 -11.60
C ASP A 197 21.19 16.87 -10.83
N ILE A 198 21.28 15.67 -11.42
CA ILE A 198 20.83 14.42 -10.79
C ILE A 198 21.63 14.11 -9.53
N LEU A 199 22.95 14.32 -9.56
CA LEU A 199 23.80 14.12 -8.38
C LEU A 199 23.45 15.11 -7.27
N ALA A 200 23.20 16.37 -7.60
CA ALA A 200 22.78 17.38 -6.64
C ALA A 200 21.41 17.03 -6.02
N ILE A 201 20.43 16.61 -6.84
CA ILE A 201 19.12 16.15 -6.37
C ILE A 201 19.27 14.95 -5.43
N LYS A 202 20.07 13.94 -5.82
CA LYS A 202 20.31 12.75 -5.01
C LYS A 202 20.89 13.10 -3.65
N GLU A 203 21.81 14.06 -3.56
CA GLU A 203 22.37 14.48 -2.28
C GLU A 203 21.35 15.21 -1.41
N CYS A 204 20.49 16.06 -1.99
CA CYS A 204 19.42 16.74 -1.25
C CYS A 204 18.45 15.75 -0.59
N ILE A 205 18.11 14.64 -1.26
CA ILE A 205 17.11 13.67 -0.78
C ILE A 205 17.71 12.44 -0.08
N ARG A 206 19.05 12.33 -0.01
CA ARG A 206 19.77 11.09 0.38
C ARG A 206 19.38 10.52 1.75
N ASN A 207 19.09 11.37 2.73
CA ASN A 207 18.81 10.95 4.12
C ASN A 207 17.36 11.20 4.54
N LEU A 208 16.42 11.23 3.59
CA LEU A 208 15.00 11.33 3.87
C LEU A 208 14.36 9.95 3.99
N CYS A 209 13.35 9.82 4.84
CA CYS A 209 12.44 8.69 4.78
C CYS A 209 11.53 8.89 3.57
N ASN A 210 11.83 8.22 2.45
CA ASN A 210 11.09 8.44 1.20
C ASN A 210 9.60 8.13 1.34
N ALA A 211 9.24 7.10 2.09
CA ALA A 211 7.84 6.74 2.33
C ALA A 211 7.09 7.75 3.21
N HIS A 212 7.80 8.62 3.93
CA HIS A 212 7.20 9.70 4.73
C HIS A 212 8.24 10.79 5.03
N ILE A 213 8.31 11.84 4.21
CA ILE A 213 9.43 12.81 4.23
C ILE A 213 9.61 13.59 5.54
N LEU A 214 8.60 13.60 6.42
CA LEU A 214 8.70 14.22 7.75
C LEU A 214 9.21 13.27 8.84
N GLU A 215 9.35 11.97 8.54
CA GLU A 215 9.88 10.98 9.48
C GLU A 215 11.42 10.92 9.42
N PRO A 216 12.07 10.62 10.56
CA PRO A 216 13.49 10.33 10.55
C PRO A 216 13.77 9.05 9.75
N THR A 217 14.92 9.01 9.09
CA THR A 217 15.40 7.79 8.43
C THR A 217 15.73 6.73 9.49
N CYS A 218 14.91 5.67 9.53
CA CYS A 218 15.02 4.58 10.48
C CYS A 218 15.36 3.28 9.75
N LYS A 219 16.22 2.43 10.35
CA LYS A 219 16.43 1.08 9.82
C LYS A 219 15.22 0.20 10.17
N ASP A 220 14.83 -0.65 9.23
CA ASP A 220 13.84 -1.69 9.45
C ASP A 220 14.41 -2.78 10.37
N ILE A 221 13.62 -3.22 11.36
CA ILE A 221 14.07 -4.15 12.39
C ILE A 221 13.38 -5.51 12.20
N SER A 222 14.19 -6.59 12.21
CA SER A 222 13.73 -7.99 12.24
C SER A 222 14.40 -8.76 13.39
N PRO A 223 13.70 -9.70 14.07
CA PRO A 223 14.29 -10.49 15.16
C PRO A 223 15.35 -11.50 14.66
N LYS A 224 16.40 -11.77 15.47
CA LYS A 224 17.38 -12.84 15.17
C LYS A 224 16.73 -14.23 15.17
N PRO A 225 17.12 -15.14 14.25
CA PRO A 225 16.70 -16.54 14.30
C PRO A 225 17.49 -17.30 15.38
N VAL A 226 17.23 -17.04 16.67
CA VAL A 226 17.79 -17.85 17.77
C VAL A 226 16.68 -18.21 18.76
N PRO A 227 16.51 -19.51 19.09
CA PRO A 227 15.54 -19.92 20.09
C PRO A 227 16.15 -19.67 21.47
N LEU A 228 15.73 -18.63 22.17
CA LEU A 228 15.61 -18.53 23.65
C LEU A 228 15.73 -17.07 24.12
N LYS A 229 14.64 -16.58 24.72
CA LYS A 229 14.45 -15.30 25.42
C LYS A 229 14.77 -14.04 24.60
N TRP A 230 13.70 -13.50 24.02
CA TRP A 230 13.66 -12.29 23.20
C TRP A 230 13.88 -11.03 24.04
N ASP A 231 15.14 -10.64 24.15
CA ASP A 231 15.57 -9.36 24.70
C ASP A 231 15.71 -8.34 23.54
N PRO A 232 15.15 -7.11 23.65
CA PRO A 232 15.26 -6.06 22.64
C PRO A 232 16.70 -5.75 22.18
N ARG A 233 17.72 -6.15 22.94
CA ARG A 233 19.14 -6.06 22.55
C ARG A 233 19.54 -6.98 21.38
N PHE A 234 18.68 -7.89 20.94
CA PHE A 234 18.98 -8.86 19.86
C PHE A 234 18.29 -8.56 18.51
N LEU A 235 17.79 -7.34 18.32
CA LEU A 235 17.22 -6.84 17.07
C LEU A 235 18.32 -6.56 16.01
N ILE A 236 18.16 -7.02 14.76
CA ILE A 236 19.07 -6.67 13.65
C ILE A 236 18.32 -5.74 12.68
N ALA A 237 19.05 -4.75 12.14
CA ALA A 237 18.62 -3.99 10.98
C ALA A 237 18.65 -4.85 9.70
N ASP A 238 17.54 -4.92 8.98
CA ASP A 238 17.37 -5.84 7.85
C ASP A 238 18.01 -5.29 6.56
N ASP A 239 19.35 -5.22 6.50
CA ASP A 239 20.07 -5.19 5.21
C ASP A 239 21.54 -5.68 5.23
N ALA A 240 21.98 -6.10 4.04
CA ALA A 240 23.24 -6.78 3.71
C ALA A 240 24.44 -5.84 3.44
N ASP A 241 24.39 -4.58 3.87
CA ASP A 241 25.52 -3.65 3.75
C ASP A 241 26.36 -3.64 5.03
N ILE A 242 26.98 -4.80 5.30
CA ILE A 242 28.08 -4.92 6.25
C ILE A 242 29.26 -4.21 5.60
N LEU A 243 29.46 -2.90 5.84
CA LEU A 243 30.79 -2.27 5.95
C LEU A 243 30.80 -0.75 6.16
N LEU A 244 29.68 -0.01 6.10
CA LEU A 244 29.71 1.45 6.26
C LEU A 244 28.55 2.00 7.10
N SER A 245 28.45 1.63 8.37
CA SER A 245 27.89 2.50 9.43
C SER A 245 27.86 1.78 10.78
N SER A 246 28.38 2.44 11.81
CA SER A 246 28.31 1.99 13.21
C SER A 246 26.87 1.64 13.61
N PRO A 247 26.63 0.53 14.34
CA PRO A 247 25.30 0.08 14.72
C PRO A 247 24.75 0.95 15.85
N ARG A 248 24.27 2.15 15.50
CA ARG A 248 23.33 2.85 16.37
C ARG A 248 22.01 2.12 16.27
N VAL A 249 21.77 1.22 17.22
CA VAL A 249 20.43 0.68 17.50
C VAL A 249 19.48 1.89 17.57
N PRO A 250 18.42 1.96 16.74
CA PRO A 250 17.51 3.09 16.78
C PRO A 250 16.90 3.18 18.18
N GLY A 251 16.95 4.34 18.82
CA GLY A 251 16.21 4.57 20.05
C GLY A 251 14.70 4.43 19.82
N PRO A 252 13.87 4.46 20.87
CA PRO A 252 12.40 4.34 20.81
C PRO A 252 11.66 5.43 20.01
N TRP A 253 12.39 6.29 19.32
CA TRP A 253 11.91 7.41 18.49
C TRP A 253 11.51 6.97 17.07
N CYS A 254 11.91 5.78 16.63
CA CYS A 254 11.63 5.26 15.29
C CYS A 254 10.36 4.41 15.26
N ARG A 255 9.43 4.72 14.34
CA ARG A 255 8.20 3.95 14.15
C ARG A 255 8.45 2.50 13.76
N SER A 256 9.54 2.23 13.04
CA SER A 256 9.95 0.86 12.68
C SER A 256 10.19 -0.05 13.89
N TYR A 257 10.42 0.52 15.08
CA TYR A 257 10.53 -0.24 16.31
C TYR A 257 9.21 -0.95 16.68
N ASN A 258 8.07 -0.35 16.32
CA ASN A 258 6.77 -0.95 16.59
C ASN A 258 6.55 -2.27 15.81
N TYR A 259 7.27 -2.48 14.71
CA TYR A 259 7.22 -3.74 13.96
C TYR A 259 7.62 -4.96 14.78
N VAL A 260 8.36 -4.79 15.88
CA VAL A 260 8.67 -5.90 16.78
C VAL A 260 7.41 -6.57 17.33
N TYR A 261 6.35 -5.80 17.60
CA TYR A 261 5.15 -6.31 18.25
C TYR A 261 4.38 -7.26 17.34
N ILE A 262 4.32 -6.99 16.02
CA ILE A 262 3.67 -7.94 15.11
C ILE A 262 4.47 -9.22 14.94
N TYR A 263 5.80 -9.14 14.92
CA TYR A 263 6.62 -10.35 14.89
C TYR A 263 6.42 -11.20 16.14
N MET A 264 6.34 -10.57 17.32
CA MET A 264 6.05 -11.26 18.58
C MET A 264 4.66 -11.89 18.59
N TRP A 265 3.65 -11.16 18.14
CA TRP A 265 2.27 -11.63 18.12
C TRP A 265 2.06 -12.76 17.10
N ALA A 266 2.48 -12.56 15.84
CA ALA A 266 2.24 -13.52 14.77
C ALA A 266 3.04 -14.83 14.93
N ASN A 267 4.18 -14.79 15.62
CA ASN A 267 5.00 -15.98 15.88
C ASN A 267 4.70 -16.68 17.22
N ASP A 268 3.83 -16.13 18.06
CA ASP A 268 3.39 -16.80 19.28
C ASP A 268 2.57 -18.05 18.93
N GLU A 269 2.93 -19.20 19.51
CA GLU A 269 2.27 -20.48 19.21
C GLU A 269 0.77 -20.47 19.52
N THR A 270 0.35 -19.76 20.58
CA THR A 270 -1.08 -19.66 20.93
C THR A 270 -1.85 -18.83 19.91
N VAL A 271 -1.21 -17.79 19.34
CA VAL A 271 -1.78 -17.00 18.24
C VAL A 271 -1.86 -17.82 16.97
N ARG A 272 -0.80 -18.56 16.63
CA ARG A 272 -0.77 -19.43 15.44
C ARG A 272 -1.81 -20.54 15.51
N ASP A 273 -1.99 -21.15 16.68
CA ASP A 273 -3.02 -22.16 16.91
C ASP A 273 -4.44 -21.53 16.81
N ALA A 274 -4.65 -20.31 17.34
CA ALA A 274 -5.92 -19.58 17.25
C ALA A 274 -6.27 -19.13 15.81
N LEU A 275 -5.26 -18.81 15.00
CA LEU A 275 -5.41 -18.50 13.57
C LEU A 275 -5.49 -19.76 12.69
N HIS A 276 -5.45 -20.95 13.29
CA HIS A 276 -5.45 -22.24 12.60
C HIS A 276 -4.30 -22.39 11.60
N ILE A 277 -3.13 -21.84 11.91
CA ILE A 277 -1.93 -21.99 11.07
C ILE A 277 -1.48 -23.45 11.10
N ARG A 278 -1.36 -24.07 9.92
CA ARG A 278 -0.96 -25.48 9.81
C ARG A 278 0.48 -25.67 10.34
N LYS A 279 0.65 -26.63 11.26
CA LYS A 279 1.97 -26.94 11.82
C LYS A 279 2.88 -27.53 10.75
N GLY A 280 4.15 -27.11 10.76
CA GLY A 280 5.19 -27.59 9.83
C GLY A 280 5.24 -26.90 8.46
N THR A 281 4.36 -25.93 8.17
CA THR A 281 4.35 -25.24 6.85
C THR A 281 5.20 -23.97 6.84
N ILE A 282 4.98 -23.08 7.81
CA ILE A 282 5.71 -21.83 7.98
C ILE A 282 6.58 -21.95 9.22
N LYS A 283 7.88 -21.67 9.11
CA LYS A 283 8.77 -21.66 10.29
C LYS A 283 8.50 -20.41 11.13
N ASP A 284 8.77 -19.26 10.55
CA ASP A 284 8.60 -17.94 11.19
C ASP A 284 7.77 -17.06 10.24
N TRP A 285 6.71 -16.44 10.75
CA TRP A 285 5.96 -15.41 10.05
C TRP A 285 6.87 -14.18 9.85
N ARG A 286 6.89 -13.68 8.62
CA ARG A 286 7.64 -12.49 8.25
C ARG A 286 6.73 -11.49 7.56
N ARG A 287 6.91 -10.21 7.90
CA ARG A 287 6.06 -9.15 7.36
C ARG A 287 6.37 -8.81 5.91
N CYS A 288 7.66 -8.77 5.54
CA CYS A 288 8.11 -8.61 4.15
C CYS A 288 9.19 -9.66 3.87
N ASN A 289 8.89 -10.62 3.00
CA ASN A 289 9.84 -11.68 2.66
C ASN A 289 10.62 -11.34 1.39
N LYS A 290 11.75 -10.64 1.54
CA LYS A 290 12.65 -10.25 0.44
C LYS A 290 13.33 -11.43 -0.28
N THR A 291 13.22 -12.65 0.25
CA THR A 291 13.87 -13.85 -0.32
C THR A 291 12.97 -14.65 -1.25
N LEU A 292 11.76 -14.17 -1.53
CA LEU A 292 10.84 -14.86 -2.42
C LEU A 292 11.29 -14.78 -3.87
N ALA A 293 11.12 -15.89 -4.59
CA ALA A 293 11.38 -15.98 -6.01
C ALA A 293 10.24 -15.33 -6.81
N TYR A 294 10.15 -14.01 -6.70
CA TYR A 294 9.11 -13.20 -7.32
C TYR A 294 9.59 -12.51 -8.60
N SER A 295 8.78 -12.57 -9.67
CA SER A 295 9.04 -11.92 -10.94
C SER A 295 8.10 -10.73 -11.14
N TYR A 296 8.67 -9.52 -11.13
CA TYR A 296 7.98 -8.27 -11.46
C TYR A 296 7.80 -8.14 -12.99
N ASN A 297 6.83 -8.86 -13.54
CA ASN A 297 6.61 -8.96 -14.98
C ASN A 297 5.67 -7.87 -15.55
N VAL A 298 5.07 -7.04 -14.70
CA VAL A 298 4.19 -5.93 -15.11
C VAL A 298 4.82 -4.59 -14.71
N LYS A 299 5.16 -3.78 -15.72
CA LYS A 299 5.75 -2.44 -15.52
C LYS A 299 4.72 -1.34 -15.26
N SER A 300 3.52 -1.51 -15.81
CA SER A 300 2.45 -0.52 -15.78
C SER A 300 1.08 -1.20 -15.78
N THR A 301 0.16 -0.68 -14.98
CA THR A 301 -1.25 -1.10 -14.93
C THR A 301 -2.22 -0.02 -15.37
N VAL A 302 -1.73 1.06 -15.99
CA VAL A 302 -2.56 2.13 -16.55
C VAL A 302 -3.56 1.59 -17.58
N ASP A 303 -3.17 0.62 -18.40
CA ASP A 303 -4.07 0.00 -19.38
C ASP A 303 -5.14 -0.88 -18.73
N TYR A 304 -4.86 -1.50 -17.58
CA TYR A 304 -5.88 -2.20 -16.80
C TYR A 304 -6.92 -1.20 -16.27
N HIS A 305 -6.47 -0.06 -15.71
CA HIS A 305 -7.39 1.01 -15.34
C HIS A 305 -8.21 1.53 -16.53
N ARG A 306 -7.59 1.71 -17.71
CA ARG A 306 -8.28 2.12 -18.95
C ARG A 306 -9.30 1.09 -19.45
N ASN A 307 -9.10 -0.20 -19.18
CA ASN A 307 -10.10 -1.21 -19.48
C ASN A 307 -11.27 -1.16 -18.49
N LEU A 308 -10.97 -0.94 -17.21
CA LEU A 308 -11.95 -0.87 -16.13
C LEU A 308 -12.86 0.37 -16.22
N THR A 309 -12.41 1.47 -16.86
CA THR A 309 -13.26 2.64 -17.11
C THR A 309 -14.44 2.34 -18.03
N LYS A 310 -14.39 1.25 -18.80
CA LYS A 310 -15.48 0.80 -19.71
C LYS A 310 -16.51 -0.07 -18.99
N LYS A 311 -16.35 -0.32 -17.69
CA LYS A 311 -17.19 -1.19 -16.87
C LYS A 311 -17.93 -0.36 -15.81
N PRO A 312 -19.06 -0.85 -15.26
CA PRO A 312 -19.86 -0.11 -14.29
C PRO A 312 -19.27 -0.14 -12.87
N TYR A 313 -18.02 0.30 -12.72
CA TYR A 313 -17.25 0.25 -11.48
C TYR A 313 -16.91 1.63 -10.94
N ARG A 314 -16.58 1.66 -9.65
CA ARG A 314 -16.14 2.86 -8.94
C ARG A 314 -14.72 2.69 -8.44
N ALA A 315 -13.89 3.70 -8.65
CA ALA A 315 -12.50 3.69 -8.23
C ALA A 315 -12.27 4.81 -7.20
N LEU A 316 -11.67 4.46 -6.06
CA LEU A 316 -11.10 5.44 -5.15
C LEU A 316 -9.59 5.29 -5.16
N ILE A 317 -8.89 6.30 -5.66
CA ILE A 317 -7.44 6.41 -5.59
C ILE A 317 -7.12 7.51 -4.59
N TYR A 318 -6.24 7.24 -3.64
CA TYR A 318 -5.81 8.27 -2.71
C TYR A 318 -4.33 8.17 -2.42
N SER A 319 -3.71 9.32 -2.17
CA SER A 319 -2.27 9.40 -1.92
C SER A 319 -1.97 10.30 -0.73
N GLY A 320 -0.99 9.88 0.05
CA GLY A 320 -0.38 10.74 1.04
C GLY A 320 0.43 11.87 0.49
N ASP A 321 0.13 13.06 0.99
CA ASP A 321 0.80 14.27 0.52
C ASP A 321 2.26 14.34 0.95
N HIS A 322 2.76 13.47 1.85
CA HIS A 322 4.17 13.39 2.26
C HIS A 322 4.87 12.08 1.86
N ASP A 323 4.25 11.26 1.01
CA ASP A 323 4.89 10.08 0.45
C ASP A 323 5.68 10.45 -0.82
N MET A 324 7.01 10.39 -0.75
CA MET A 324 7.91 10.58 -1.88
C MET A 324 8.28 9.26 -2.56
N LEU A 325 8.03 8.13 -1.91
CA LEU A 325 8.24 6.81 -2.50
C LEU A 325 7.23 6.59 -3.62
N ILE A 326 5.97 6.96 -3.39
CA ILE A 326 4.91 6.94 -4.41
C ILE A 326 4.24 8.33 -4.44
N PRO A 327 4.86 9.31 -5.11
CA PRO A 327 4.36 10.67 -5.13
C PRO A 327 2.94 10.79 -5.70
N TYR A 328 2.10 11.60 -5.02
CA TYR A 328 0.75 11.88 -5.50
C TYR A 328 0.75 12.53 -6.89
N VAL A 329 1.81 13.27 -7.25
CA VAL A 329 1.97 13.89 -8.57
C VAL A 329 2.08 12.84 -9.69
N GLY A 330 2.83 11.76 -9.47
CA GLY A 330 2.86 10.64 -10.42
C GLY A 330 1.53 9.88 -10.45
N THR A 331 0.80 9.86 -9.33
CA THR A 331 -0.56 9.28 -9.29
C THR A 331 -1.52 10.10 -10.16
N LEU A 332 -1.49 11.43 -10.06
CA LEU A 332 -2.28 12.32 -10.90
C LEU A 332 -1.91 12.18 -12.38
N GLU A 333 -0.61 12.14 -12.71
CA GLU A 333 -0.13 12.04 -14.09
C GLU A 333 -0.72 10.82 -14.82
N TRP A 334 -0.72 9.63 -14.21
CA TRP A 334 -1.32 8.48 -14.87
C TRP A 334 -2.85 8.55 -14.92
N ILE A 335 -3.52 9.15 -13.91
CA ILE A 335 -4.97 9.35 -13.94
C ILE A 335 -5.36 10.30 -15.09
N GLU A 336 -4.61 11.38 -15.27
CA GLU A 336 -4.79 12.33 -16.37
C GLU A 336 -4.61 11.65 -17.73
N SER A 337 -3.68 10.68 -17.83
CA SER A 337 -3.49 9.88 -19.05
C SER A 337 -4.70 9.00 -19.42
N LEU A 338 -5.64 8.76 -18.51
CA LEU A 338 -6.90 8.08 -18.81
C LEU A 338 -7.87 8.95 -19.62
N ASN A 339 -7.66 10.27 -19.65
CA ASN A 339 -8.46 11.24 -20.37
C ASN A 339 -9.96 11.18 -19.99
N LEU A 340 -10.24 11.09 -18.70
CA LEU A 340 -11.60 11.09 -18.15
C LEU A 340 -12.12 12.52 -17.98
N THR A 341 -13.44 12.70 -18.04
CA THR A 341 -14.07 14.01 -17.84
C THR A 341 -14.07 14.39 -16.37
N ILE A 342 -13.53 15.58 -16.04
CA ILE A 342 -13.59 16.14 -14.69
C ILE A 342 -15.02 16.62 -14.41
N LYS A 343 -15.63 16.08 -13.36
CA LYS A 343 -16.97 16.47 -12.89
C LYS A 343 -16.89 17.45 -11.73
N TYR A 344 -15.98 17.22 -10.79
CA TYR A 344 -15.63 18.15 -9.72
C TYR A 344 -14.11 18.27 -9.69
N ASP A 345 -13.64 19.51 -9.79
CA ASP A 345 -12.22 19.83 -9.80
C ASP A 345 -11.67 19.84 -8.36
N TRP A 346 -10.39 20.17 -8.21
CA TRP A 346 -9.62 20.15 -6.96
C TRP A 346 -10.29 20.91 -5.80
N GLU A 347 -11.06 20.18 -4.98
CA GLU A 347 -11.84 20.72 -3.87
C GLU A 347 -11.38 20.17 -2.52
N PRO A 348 -11.38 20.97 -1.44
CA PRO A 348 -11.04 20.46 -0.11
C PRO A 348 -12.11 19.51 0.41
N TRP A 349 -11.69 18.42 1.06
CA TRP A 349 -12.57 17.55 1.84
C TRP A 349 -12.26 17.67 3.33
N PHE A 350 -13.27 17.46 4.17
CA PHE A 350 -13.23 17.84 5.58
C PHE A 350 -13.50 16.66 6.51
N VAL A 351 -12.81 16.66 7.65
CA VAL A 351 -13.06 15.78 8.80
C VAL A 351 -13.16 16.67 10.04
N ASP A 352 -14.27 16.56 10.78
CA ASP A 352 -14.52 17.36 11.99
C ASP A 352 -14.31 18.88 11.80
N GLY A 353 -14.71 19.39 10.63
CA GLY A 353 -14.57 20.80 10.25
C GLY A 353 -13.14 21.22 9.88
N GLN A 354 -12.19 20.30 9.80
CA GLN A 354 -10.81 20.55 9.36
C GLN A 354 -10.57 19.99 7.96
N VAL A 355 -9.80 20.70 7.14
CA VAL A 355 -9.37 20.19 5.83
C VAL A 355 -8.49 18.97 6.04
N ALA A 356 -8.97 17.82 5.58
CA ALA A 356 -8.27 16.55 5.64
C ALA A 356 -7.52 16.21 4.34
N GLY A 357 -7.75 16.98 3.28
CA GLY A 357 -7.03 16.92 2.02
C GLY A 357 -7.85 17.56 0.89
N TYR A 358 -7.54 17.19 -0.35
CA TYR A 358 -8.23 17.66 -1.55
C TYR A 358 -8.62 16.50 -2.44
N ALA A 359 -9.73 16.62 -3.16
CA ALA A 359 -10.23 15.57 -4.03
C ALA A 359 -10.65 16.10 -5.40
N MET A 360 -10.61 15.22 -6.38
CA MET A 360 -11.15 15.42 -7.73
C MET A 360 -12.07 14.24 -8.07
N LEU A 361 -13.17 14.52 -8.74
CA LEU A 361 -14.06 13.50 -9.29
C LEU A 361 -13.99 13.51 -10.81
N TYR A 362 -13.61 12.35 -11.36
CA TYR A 362 -13.70 12.05 -12.78
C TYR A 362 -14.92 11.15 -12.99
N ALA A 363 -15.74 11.46 -13.99
CA ALA A 363 -16.90 10.65 -14.32
C ALA A 363 -17.06 10.54 -15.83
N ASP A 364 -17.36 9.33 -16.31
CA ASP A 364 -17.77 9.14 -17.69
C ASP A 364 -19.30 8.98 -17.76
N ASN A 365 -19.93 9.79 -18.61
CA ASN A 365 -21.38 9.84 -18.76
C ASN A 365 -21.75 9.29 -20.13
N VAL A 366 -22.51 8.19 -20.14
CA VAL A 366 -23.18 7.72 -21.36
C VAL A 366 -24.67 7.93 -21.16
N GLN A 367 -25.29 8.77 -21.99
CA GLN A 367 -26.75 8.99 -22.02
C GLN A 367 -27.33 9.30 -20.62
N ASP A 368 -26.72 10.25 -19.90
CA ASP A 368 -27.14 10.74 -18.58
C ASP A 368 -26.99 9.76 -17.39
N TYR A 369 -26.36 8.59 -17.58
CA TYR A 369 -25.98 7.69 -16.49
C TYR A 369 -24.47 7.65 -16.29
N ILE A 370 -24.04 7.78 -15.02
CA ILE A 370 -22.65 7.53 -14.63
C ILE A 370 -22.40 6.05 -14.85
N THR A 371 -21.52 5.74 -15.80
CA THR A 371 -21.09 4.37 -16.05
C THR A 371 -19.91 4.04 -15.14
N TYR A 372 -18.92 4.93 -15.08
CA TYR A 372 -17.75 4.79 -14.24
C TYR A 372 -17.45 6.12 -13.53
N ASP A 373 -17.03 6.03 -12.26
CA ASP A 373 -16.49 7.16 -11.53
C ASP A 373 -15.14 6.81 -10.88
N LEU A 374 -14.20 7.76 -10.96
CA LEU A 374 -12.93 7.71 -10.26
C LEU A 374 -12.81 8.95 -9.39
N THR A 375 -12.65 8.75 -8.10
CA THR A 375 -12.26 9.80 -7.17
C THR A 375 -10.78 9.70 -6.91
N PHE A 376 -10.05 10.78 -7.17
CA PHE A 376 -8.70 10.97 -6.64
C PHE A 376 -8.78 11.81 -5.37
N ALA A 377 -8.07 11.44 -4.31
CA ALA A 377 -7.98 12.24 -3.09
C ALA A 377 -6.55 12.29 -2.54
N THR A 378 -6.05 13.48 -2.26
CA THR A 378 -4.94 13.63 -1.33
C THR A 378 -5.45 13.50 0.10
N VAL A 379 -4.62 12.93 0.95
CA VAL A 379 -4.84 12.95 2.40
C VAL A 379 -3.70 13.74 3.02
N LYS A 380 -4.06 14.85 3.66
CA LYS A 380 -3.15 15.76 4.35
C LYS A 380 -2.67 15.09 5.62
N LEU A 381 -1.38 14.79 5.67
CA LEU A 381 -0.75 14.27 6.87
C LEU A 381 -0.48 15.45 7.83
N ASN A 382 -1.10 15.43 9.01
CA ASN A 382 -0.74 16.33 10.10
C ASN A 382 0.23 15.59 11.06
N GLN A 383 0.89 16.31 11.98
CA GLN A 383 1.54 15.69 13.13
C GLN A 383 0.47 14.96 13.98
N GLY A 384 0.11 13.74 13.58
CA GLY A 384 -1.00 12.99 14.15
C GLY A 384 -2.06 12.46 13.16
N THR A 385 -2.00 12.70 11.84
CA THR A 385 -3.04 12.21 10.91
C THR A 385 -2.41 11.50 9.72
N PHE A 386 -2.98 10.34 9.38
CA PHE A 386 -2.28 9.16 8.84
C PHE A 386 -2.95 8.57 7.61
N ILE A 387 -2.16 7.84 6.83
CA ILE A 387 -2.61 7.07 5.65
C ILE A 387 -2.13 5.64 5.81
N LEU A 388 -2.87 4.72 5.17
CA LEU A 388 -2.47 3.32 4.95
C LEU A 388 -0.97 3.29 4.63
N GLY A 389 -0.19 2.69 5.55
CA GLY A 389 1.26 2.86 5.59
C GLY A 389 1.84 3.13 6.98
N TYR A 390 1.36 4.18 7.65
CA TYR A 390 2.22 4.85 8.62
C TYR A 390 1.40 5.49 9.75
N VAL A 391 0.98 4.71 10.77
CA VAL A 391 0.15 5.19 11.90
C VAL A 391 0.82 5.06 13.27
N GLN A 392 0.73 6.11 14.07
CA GLN A 392 0.80 6.07 15.54
C GLN A 392 -0.19 7.10 16.10
N THR A 393 -1.31 6.63 16.68
CA THR A 393 -2.30 7.38 17.49
C THR A 393 -1.76 8.71 18.04
N ASP A 394 -2.22 9.87 17.58
CA ASP A 394 -3.39 10.59 18.09
C ASP A 394 -3.80 11.72 17.12
N SER A 395 -4.73 11.48 16.19
CA SER A 395 -5.63 12.50 15.58
C SER A 395 -6.47 11.89 14.44
N ILE A 396 -7.69 11.49 14.84
CA ILE A 396 -8.97 11.77 14.18
C ILE A 396 -9.17 11.27 12.70
N HIS A 397 -9.92 10.16 12.60
CA HIS A 397 -11.05 9.92 11.67
C HIS A 397 -10.81 9.75 10.14
N SER A 398 -9.60 9.82 9.60
CA SER A 398 -9.37 9.65 8.14
C SER A 398 -9.83 8.29 7.58
N GLY A 399 -9.80 7.21 8.37
CA GLY A 399 -10.29 5.89 7.97
C GLY A 399 -11.81 5.78 7.79
N HIS A 400 -12.61 6.50 8.59
CA HIS A 400 -14.07 6.39 8.57
C HIS A 400 -14.70 7.13 7.37
N LEU A 401 -13.97 8.09 6.77
CA LEU A 401 -14.45 8.97 5.72
C LEU A 401 -13.93 8.63 4.31
N LEU A 402 -12.77 7.98 4.17
CA LEU A 402 -12.34 7.40 2.88
C LEU A 402 -13.39 6.41 2.33
N LEU A 403 -14.10 5.72 3.24
CA LEU A 403 -15.22 4.87 2.88
C LEU A 403 -16.53 5.64 2.65
N LEU A 404 -16.73 6.83 3.23
CA LEU A 404 -17.88 7.68 2.91
C LEU A 404 -17.79 8.26 1.48
N ILE A 405 -16.57 8.46 0.97
CA ILE A 405 -16.31 8.70 -0.46
C ILE A 405 -16.82 7.51 -1.30
N LEU A 406 -16.52 6.26 -0.90
CA LEU A 406 -17.00 5.05 -1.58
C LEU A 406 -18.51 4.81 -1.50
N VAL A 407 -19.16 5.26 -0.43
CA VAL A 407 -20.62 5.08 -0.22
C VAL A 407 -21.42 6.26 -0.79
N GLY A 408 -20.77 7.23 -1.47
CA GLY A 408 -21.46 8.31 -2.18
C GLY A 408 -22.15 9.32 -1.26
N ARG A 409 -21.62 9.53 -0.04
CA ARG A 409 -22.15 10.51 0.93
C ARG A 409 -21.24 11.72 1.12
N LEU A 410 -20.62 12.17 0.03
CA LEU A 410 -20.01 13.49 -0.03
C LEU A 410 -20.63 14.27 -1.18
N TYR A 411 -21.94 14.49 -1.09
CA TYR A 411 -22.65 15.70 -1.54
C TYR A 411 -23.87 15.88 -0.63
#